data_AF-A0A2X2SN38-F1
#
_entry.id   AF-A0A2X2SN38-F1
#
_cell.length_a   1.000
_cell.length_b   1.000
_cell.length_c   1.000
_cell.angle_alpha   90.00
_cell.angle_beta   90.00
_cell.angle_gamma   90.00
#
_symmetry.space_group_name_H-M   'P 1'
#
loop_
_entity.id
_entity.type
_entity.pdbx_description
1 polymer ?
#
loop_
_entity_poly.entity_id
_entity_poly.type
_entity_poly.pdbx_seq_one_letter_code
_entity_poly.pdbx_strand_id
1 'polypeptide(L)'
;MFKLNSKIDNVRDYVIYKGKPYYINTSREIQCGEKKQMLYKTPLSPLVMFNNKFYCSEWNNNYKIFDENLELVEEGEDKVFLYLSNDYLETQYSNEYLEDITAIIDRKENLIVLGEIDKFSISFFQMNIYIYIYKKNKICDDVMSIRAFSIQKKEHLWEFPLASLGKGKDYSTDEEFDYEVEQIVGIYNNILWVYIERGGFIGLDIQTGKLKHRILGIPKGNLLGKVDSYVDSEEFYIFYRAKFILDDKKGIIIGLIADRFFEIDLNKEKVTPMLYGMWDKMEKMNLKKYGVNGNTSLQGDLLYFYNDKELQFGILDINTKEIIYVSEPIAVVERDDSFTRLRDLKVSENKVYILDSNHTLHIFEREE
;
A
#
# COMPACT_ATOMS: atom_id res chain seq x y z
N MET A 1 -13.14 -4.87 -23.98
CA MET A 1 -13.07 -3.42 -23.69
C MET A 1 -13.72 -3.19 -22.33
N PHE A 2 -13.47 -2.09 -21.62
CA PHE A 2 -14.19 -1.80 -20.36
C PHE A 2 -15.33 -0.82 -20.60
N LYS A 3 -16.48 -1.07 -19.98
CA LYS A 3 -17.62 -0.15 -19.95
C LYS A 3 -17.91 0.27 -18.53
N LEU A 4 -18.28 1.54 -18.37
CA LEU A 4 -18.80 2.03 -17.09
C LEU A 4 -20.13 1.31 -16.81
N ASN A 5 -20.15 0.49 -15.77
CA ASN A 5 -21.32 -0.31 -15.38
C ASN A 5 -22.20 0.46 -14.38
N SER A 6 -21.60 1.07 -13.36
CA SER A 6 -22.34 1.82 -12.34
C SER A 6 -21.48 2.88 -11.67
N LYS A 7 -22.14 3.85 -11.01
CA LYS A 7 -21.52 4.84 -10.13
C LYS A 7 -22.18 4.78 -8.75
N ILE A 8 -21.38 5.02 -7.72
CA ILE A 8 -21.86 5.16 -6.34
C ILE A 8 -21.32 6.48 -5.81
N ASP A 9 -22.21 7.40 -5.47
CA ASP A 9 -21.84 8.69 -4.91
C ASP A 9 -21.64 8.62 -3.39
N ASN A 10 -21.01 9.66 -2.84
CA ASN A 10 -20.74 9.82 -1.42
C ASN A 10 -19.81 8.77 -0.82
N VAL A 11 -18.97 8.07 -1.59
CA VAL A 11 -17.99 7.09 -1.09
C VAL A 11 -16.74 7.76 -0.51
N ARG A 12 -16.46 7.52 0.77
CA ARG A 12 -15.26 8.01 1.46
C ARG A 12 -14.12 7.01 1.39
N ASP A 13 -14.44 5.74 1.62
CA ASP A 13 -13.52 4.61 1.61
C ASP A 13 -14.30 3.33 1.29
N TYR A 14 -13.64 2.30 0.77
CA TYR A 14 -14.30 1.08 0.32
C TYR A 14 -13.37 -0.13 0.31
N VAL A 15 -13.97 -1.31 0.44
CA VAL A 15 -13.33 -2.61 0.22
C VAL A 15 -14.18 -3.42 -0.76
N ILE A 16 -13.54 -4.32 -1.51
CA ILE A 16 -14.25 -5.24 -2.38
C ILE A 16 -14.34 -6.59 -1.68
N TYR A 17 -15.56 -7.09 -1.48
CA TYR A 17 -15.81 -8.39 -0.87
C TYR A 17 -16.85 -9.14 -1.69
N LYS A 18 -16.52 -10.39 -2.08
CA LYS A 18 -17.37 -11.25 -2.93
C LYS A 18 -17.91 -10.50 -4.18
N GLY A 19 -17.04 -9.76 -4.86
CA GLY A 19 -17.36 -9.00 -6.08
C GLY A 19 -18.24 -7.77 -5.87
N LYS A 20 -18.52 -7.37 -4.61
CA LYS A 20 -19.34 -6.22 -4.27
C LYS A 20 -18.54 -5.17 -3.49
N PRO A 21 -18.76 -3.87 -3.76
CA PRO A 21 -18.18 -2.82 -2.94
C PRO A 21 -18.96 -2.71 -1.62
N TYR A 22 -18.23 -2.79 -0.52
CA TYR A 22 -18.66 -2.34 0.79
C TYR A 22 -17.95 -1.04 1.06
N TYR A 23 -18.69 0.01 1.41
CA TYR A 23 -18.12 1.34 1.48
C TYR A 23 -18.66 2.12 2.66
N ILE A 24 -17.84 3.05 3.14
CA ILE A 24 -18.28 4.07 4.08
C ILE A 24 -18.65 5.31 3.28
N ASN A 25 -19.85 5.83 3.51
CA ASN A 25 -20.31 7.04 2.85
C ASN A 25 -19.99 8.32 3.64
N THR A 26 -20.16 9.49 3.01
CA THR A 26 -19.94 10.81 3.62
C THR A 26 -20.91 11.11 4.78
N SER A 27 -22.03 10.40 4.85
CA SER A 27 -23.03 10.45 5.92
C SER A 27 -22.70 9.53 7.11
N ARG A 28 -21.50 8.93 7.16
CA ARG A 28 -21.04 8.03 8.23
C ARG A 28 -21.85 6.73 8.29
N GLU A 29 -22.24 6.19 7.14
CA GLU A 29 -22.86 4.87 7.04
C GLU A 29 -21.90 3.89 6.37
N ILE A 30 -21.81 2.66 6.89
CA ILE A 30 -21.30 1.53 6.10
C ILE A 30 -22.46 0.98 5.25
N GLN A 31 -22.22 0.75 3.96
CA GLN A 31 -23.25 0.40 3.00
C GLN A 31 -22.76 -0.63 1.98
N CYS A 32 -23.67 -1.52 1.58
CA CYS A 32 -23.54 -2.40 0.42
C CYS A 32 -24.91 -2.59 -0.23
N GLY A 33 -25.08 -2.07 -1.45
CA GLY A 33 -26.38 -2.01 -2.11
C GLY A 33 -27.38 -1.20 -1.29
N GLU A 34 -28.55 -1.77 -1.03
CA GLU A 34 -29.61 -1.13 -0.22
C GLU A 34 -29.39 -1.26 1.29
N LYS A 35 -28.56 -2.22 1.72
CA LYS A 35 -28.27 -2.43 3.14
C LYS A 35 -27.27 -1.40 3.64
N LYS A 36 -27.58 -0.77 4.77
CA LYS A 36 -26.73 0.24 5.41
C LYS A 36 -26.84 0.22 6.94
N GLN A 37 -25.77 0.61 7.61
CA GLN A 37 -25.70 0.76 9.06
C GLN A 37 -25.03 2.08 9.44
N MET A 38 -25.52 2.70 10.50
CA MET A 38 -24.98 3.96 11.03
C MET A 38 -23.72 3.73 11.86
N LEU A 39 -22.68 4.51 11.59
CA LEU A 39 -21.52 4.70 12.45
C LEU A 39 -21.77 5.86 13.43
N TYR A 40 -21.04 5.90 14.54
CA TYR A 40 -21.19 6.94 15.56
C TYR A 40 -20.64 8.29 15.09
N LYS A 41 -19.46 8.24 14.49
CA LYS A 41 -18.64 9.37 14.11
C LYS A 41 -18.07 9.14 12.72
N THR A 42 -17.25 10.09 12.29
CA THR A 42 -16.46 9.91 11.09
C THR A 42 -15.54 8.69 11.32
N PRO A 43 -15.51 7.71 10.41
CA PRO A 43 -14.54 6.62 10.52
C PRO A 43 -13.11 7.15 10.35
N LEU A 44 -12.18 6.54 11.06
CA LEU A 44 -10.76 6.57 10.71
C LEU A 44 -10.61 5.67 9.48
N SER A 45 -10.12 6.22 8.38
CA SER A 45 -9.71 5.39 7.25
C SER A 45 -8.42 4.65 7.63
N PRO A 46 -8.30 3.34 7.37
CA PRO A 46 -9.08 2.56 6.40
C PRO A 46 -10.23 1.69 6.97
N LEU A 47 -11.29 1.44 6.18
CA LEU A 47 -12.24 0.34 6.37
C LEU A 47 -11.51 -1.00 6.22
N VAL A 48 -11.63 -1.88 7.21
CA VAL A 48 -10.93 -3.17 7.22
C VAL A 48 -11.92 -4.33 7.10
N MET A 49 -11.61 -5.29 6.23
CA MET A 49 -12.32 -6.58 6.17
C MET A 49 -11.38 -7.69 6.62
N PHE A 50 -11.86 -8.50 7.57
CA PHE A 50 -11.14 -9.65 8.07
C PHE A 50 -12.12 -10.72 8.54
N ASN A 51 -11.84 -12.00 8.29
CA ASN A 51 -12.67 -13.12 8.75
C ASN A 51 -14.19 -12.96 8.46
N ASN A 52 -14.54 -12.47 7.26
CA ASN A 52 -15.93 -12.17 6.85
C ASN A 52 -16.66 -11.13 7.72
N LYS A 53 -15.91 -10.28 8.42
CA LYS A 53 -16.40 -9.15 9.21
C LYS A 53 -15.80 -7.85 8.70
N PHE A 54 -16.55 -6.77 8.87
CA PHE A 54 -16.11 -5.41 8.59
C PHE A 54 -15.81 -4.70 9.89
N TYR A 55 -14.57 -4.25 10.05
CA TYR A 55 -14.08 -3.53 11.21
C TYR A 55 -13.99 -2.05 10.85
N CYS A 56 -14.83 -1.25 11.50
CA CYS A 56 -14.89 0.20 11.33
C CYS A 56 -14.27 0.85 12.57
N SER A 57 -13.04 1.33 12.44
CA SER A 57 -12.41 2.19 13.45
C SER A 57 -12.90 3.63 13.28
N GLU A 58 -13.21 4.32 14.37
CA GLU A 58 -13.81 5.66 14.37
C GLU A 58 -13.02 6.64 15.25
N TRP A 59 -13.21 7.94 15.04
CA TRP A 59 -12.57 8.97 15.88
C TRP A 59 -12.87 8.77 17.36
N ASN A 60 -11.87 9.04 18.21
CA ASN A 60 -11.88 8.75 19.66
C ASN A 60 -11.88 7.26 20.00
N ASN A 61 -11.28 6.43 19.13
CA ASN A 61 -11.14 4.99 19.33
C ASN A 61 -12.47 4.23 19.47
N ASN A 62 -13.57 4.81 18.98
CA ASN A 62 -14.83 4.10 18.85
C ASN A 62 -14.71 3.06 17.73
N TYR A 63 -15.44 1.96 17.83
CA TYR A 63 -15.49 0.99 16.75
C TYR A 63 -16.83 0.30 16.63
N LYS A 64 -17.10 -0.17 15.40
CA LYS A 64 -18.18 -1.11 15.10
C LYS A 64 -17.66 -2.24 14.25
N ILE A 65 -18.15 -3.44 14.53
CA ILE A 65 -17.87 -4.65 13.77
C ILE A 65 -19.19 -5.15 13.21
N PHE A 66 -19.24 -5.36 11.90
CA PHE A 66 -20.39 -5.91 11.21
C PHE A 66 -20.05 -7.26 10.59
N ASP A 67 -21.01 -8.15 10.49
CA ASP A 67 -20.85 -9.37 9.70
C ASP A 67 -20.95 -9.07 8.18
N GLU A 68 -20.80 -10.10 7.35
CA GLU A 68 -20.92 -9.98 5.90
C GLU A 68 -22.29 -9.46 5.41
N ASN A 69 -23.33 -9.58 6.23
CA ASN A 69 -24.69 -9.14 5.95
C ASN A 69 -24.97 -7.71 6.42
N LEU A 70 -23.96 -7.03 6.98
CA LEU A 70 -24.08 -5.73 7.66
C LEU A 70 -24.97 -5.78 8.91
N GLU A 71 -25.01 -6.93 9.60
CA GLU A 71 -25.59 -7.01 10.93
C GLU A 71 -24.53 -6.67 11.97
N LEU A 72 -24.90 -5.87 12.97
CA LEU A 72 -23.99 -5.48 14.05
C LEU A 72 -23.58 -6.71 14.87
N VAL A 73 -22.28 -6.96 14.95
CA VAL A 73 -21.68 -8.05 15.74
C VAL A 73 -21.19 -7.53 17.08
N GLU A 74 -20.46 -6.42 17.08
CA GLU A 74 -19.83 -5.84 18.26
C GLU A 74 -19.66 -4.32 18.05
N GLU A 75 -19.77 -3.56 19.12
CA GLU A 75 -19.38 -2.15 19.15
C GLU A 75 -18.78 -1.80 20.51
N GLY A 76 -17.95 -0.78 20.53
CA GLY A 76 -17.31 -0.32 21.76
C GLY A 76 -16.40 0.87 21.54
N GLU A 77 -15.57 1.12 22.55
CA GLU A 77 -14.62 2.23 22.61
C GLU A 77 -13.21 1.68 22.88
N ASP A 78 -12.21 2.56 22.79
CA ASP A 78 -10.81 2.29 23.07
C ASP A 78 -10.15 1.17 22.24
N LYS A 79 -10.65 0.88 21.03
CA LYS A 79 -9.98 -0.01 20.08
C LYS A 79 -9.91 0.57 18.67
N VAL A 80 -8.81 0.28 18.00
CA VAL A 80 -8.61 0.53 16.56
C VAL A 80 -8.20 -0.77 15.89
N PHE A 81 -8.60 -0.95 14.64
CA PHE A 81 -8.30 -2.10 13.80
C PHE A 81 -7.58 -1.65 12.53
N LEU A 82 -6.53 -2.39 12.17
CA LEU A 82 -5.74 -2.18 10.97
C LEU A 82 -5.59 -3.52 10.24
N TYR A 83 -5.76 -3.50 8.91
CA TYR A 83 -5.51 -4.68 8.10
C TYR A 83 -4.02 -5.03 8.16
N LEU A 84 -3.72 -6.29 8.50
CA LEU A 84 -2.35 -6.78 8.59
C LEU A 84 -2.06 -7.86 7.54
N SER A 85 -2.93 -8.86 7.41
CA SER A 85 -2.85 -9.89 6.36
C SER A 85 -4.19 -10.62 6.19
N ASN A 86 -4.25 -11.56 5.24
CA ASN A 86 -5.42 -12.44 5.08
C ASN A 86 -5.66 -13.36 6.29
N ASP A 87 -4.67 -13.54 7.16
CA ASP A 87 -4.72 -14.48 8.28
C ASP A 87 -4.78 -13.78 9.64
N TYR A 88 -4.44 -12.49 9.69
CA TYR A 88 -4.39 -11.71 10.92
C TYR A 88 -4.88 -10.29 10.73
N LEU A 89 -5.55 -9.77 11.76
CA LEU A 89 -5.93 -8.38 11.91
C LEU A 89 -5.12 -7.76 13.04
N GLU A 90 -4.55 -6.57 12.84
CA GLU A 90 -3.93 -5.83 13.94
C GLU A 90 -4.99 -5.04 14.69
N THR A 91 -4.89 -5.01 16.02
CA THR A 91 -5.71 -4.16 16.87
C THR A 91 -4.85 -3.46 17.92
N GLN A 92 -5.20 -2.22 18.22
CA GLN A 92 -4.56 -1.40 19.24
C GLN A 92 -5.62 -0.95 20.24
N TYR A 93 -5.31 -1.04 21.53
CA TYR A 93 -6.23 -0.65 22.61
C TYR A 93 -5.50 -0.14 23.84
N SER A 94 -6.17 0.70 24.64
CA SER A 94 -5.65 1.19 25.91
C SER A 94 -5.95 0.18 27.03
N ASN A 95 -4.97 -0.18 27.85
CA ASN A 95 -5.20 -0.99 29.05
C ASN A 95 -5.65 -0.14 30.26
N GLU A 96 -5.89 -0.77 31.41
CA GLU A 96 -6.30 -0.11 32.66
C GLU A 96 -5.28 0.95 33.16
N TYR A 97 -4.04 0.89 32.68
CA TYR A 97 -2.95 1.81 33.01
C TYR A 97 -2.76 2.92 31.96
N LEU A 98 -3.66 3.04 30.98
CA LEU A 98 -3.58 3.96 29.83
C LEU A 98 -2.35 3.70 28.94
N GLU A 99 -1.83 2.48 28.96
CA GLU A 99 -0.78 2.04 28.06
C GLU A 99 -1.39 1.54 26.75
N ASP A 100 -0.73 1.87 25.64
CA ASP A 100 -1.17 1.49 24.31
C ASP A 100 -0.65 0.09 23.96
N ILE A 101 -1.57 -0.87 23.94
CA ILE A 101 -1.27 -2.26 23.70
C ILE A 101 -1.59 -2.61 22.25
N THR A 102 -0.60 -3.19 21.57
CA THR A 102 -0.77 -3.80 20.26
C THR A 102 -1.03 -5.29 20.41
N ALA A 103 -2.03 -5.77 19.69
CA ALA A 103 -2.38 -7.18 19.61
C ALA A 103 -2.75 -7.55 18.17
N ILE A 104 -2.75 -8.85 17.90
CA ILE A 104 -3.27 -9.39 16.64
C ILE A 104 -4.41 -10.35 16.90
N ILE A 105 -5.35 -10.42 15.97
CA ILE A 105 -6.49 -11.31 15.99
C ILE A 105 -6.31 -12.30 14.84
N ASP A 106 -6.31 -13.60 15.14
CA ASP A 106 -6.21 -14.66 14.12
C ASP A 106 -7.60 -15.00 13.51
N ARG A 107 -7.63 -15.88 12.50
CA ARG A 107 -8.89 -16.33 11.86
C ARG A 107 -9.86 -17.08 12.78
N LYS A 108 -9.38 -17.59 13.91
CA LYS A 108 -10.22 -18.21 14.94
C LYS A 108 -10.67 -17.21 16.00
N GLU A 109 -10.39 -15.93 15.78
CA GLU A 109 -10.69 -14.80 16.67
C GLU A 109 -9.94 -14.87 18.01
N ASN A 110 -8.81 -15.59 18.05
CA ASN A 110 -7.94 -15.55 19.21
C ASN A 110 -7.16 -14.24 19.21
N LEU A 111 -7.21 -13.54 20.35
CA LEU A 111 -6.40 -12.36 20.61
C LEU A 111 -5.00 -12.78 21.07
N ILE A 112 -3.97 -12.31 20.37
CA ILE A 112 -2.56 -12.51 20.72
C ILE A 112 -1.96 -11.16 21.04
N VAL A 113 -1.73 -10.90 22.33
CA VAL A 113 -1.15 -9.65 22.82
C VAL A 113 0.34 -9.64 22.52
N LEU A 114 0.80 -8.59 21.83
CA LEU A 114 2.21 -8.36 21.54
C LEU A 114 2.87 -7.47 22.60
N GLY A 115 2.07 -6.67 23.30
CA GLY A 115 2.49 -5.73 24.33
C GLY A 115 2.53 -4.31 23.83
N GLU A 116 3.29 -3.45 24.50
CA GLU A 116 3.53 -2.07 24.06
C GLU A 116 4.41 -2.06 22.81
N ILE A 117 3.79 -1.77 21.67
CA ILE A 117 4.49 -1.51 20.42
C ILE A 117 4.09 -0.09 20.00
N ASP A 118 5.08 0.78 19.82
CA ASP A 118 4.87 2.21 19.50
C ASP A 118 3.77 2.41 18.44
N LYS A 119 2.81 3.29 18.78
CA LYS A 119 1.80 3.79 17.86
C LYS A 119 2.49 4.35 16.61
N PHE A 120 1.88 4.13 15.45
CA PHE A 120 2.31 4.63 14.12
C PHE A 120 3.33 3.80 13.32
N SER A 121 3.50 2.51 13.63
CA SER A 121 4.38 1.67 12.84
C SER A 121 3.75 1.21 11.52
N ILE A 122 4.50 1.28 10.41
CA ILE A 122 4.21 0.41 9.25
C ILE A 122 4.44 -1.00 9.74
N SER A 123 3.38 -1.80 9.77
CA SER A 123 3.43 -3.18 10.21
C SER A 123 3.20 -4.14 9.04
N PHE A 124 3.80 -5.31 9.15
CA PHE A 124 3.72 -6.36 8.15
C PHE A 124 3.74 -7.72 8.82
N PHE A 125 2.96 -8.65 8.28
CA PHE A 125 2.93 -10.00 8.80
C PHE A 125 3.01 -11.03 7.69
N GLN A 126 3.95 -11.96 7.83
CA GLN A 126 4.04 -13.17 7.02
C GLN A 126 4.87 -14.20 7.78
N MET A 127 4.62 -15.50 7.53
CA MET A 127 5.38 -16.61 8.15
C MET A 127 5.40 -16.62 9.69
N ASN A 128 4.33 -16.18 10.37
CA ASN A 128 4.26 -16.06 11.84
C ASN A 128 5.25 -15.07 12.47
N ILE A 129 5.75 -14.13 11.66
CA ILE A 129 6.64 -13.06 12.09
C ILE A 129 5.91 -11.75 11.87
N TYR A 130 5.77 -10.98 12.95
CA TYR A 130 5.26 -9.63 12.95
C TYR A 130 6.43 -8.66 12.84
N ILE A 131 6.47 -7.91 11.74
CA ILE A 131 7.46 -6.87 11.49
C ILE A 131 6.82 -5.52 11.72
N TYR A 132 7.52 -4.63 12.40
CA TYR A 132 7.06 -3.27 12.63
C TYR A 132 8.21 -2.28 12.68
N ILE A 133 7.92 -1.05 12.31
CA ILE A 133 8.84 0.09 12.49
C ILE A 133 8.77 0.57 13.93
N TYR A 134 9.93 0.77 14.55
CA TYR A 134 10.03 1.40 15.86
C TYR A 134 10.83 2.70 15.73
N LYS A 135 10.24 3.81 16.18
CA LYS A 135 10.89 5.13 16.20
C LYS A 135 11.26 5.47 17.64
N LYS A 136 12.55 5.38 17.97
CA LYS A 136 13.01 5.58 19.34
C LYS A 136 12.85 7.05 19.73
N ASN A 137 11.97 7.33 20.67
CA ASN A 137 11.77 8.68 21.19
C ASN A 137 12.97 9.07 22.08
N LYS A 138 13.91 9.87 21.56
CA LYS A 138 14.93 10.55 22.38
C LYS A 138 15.18 11.97 21.88
N ILE A 139 15.25 12.86 22.86
CA ILE A 139 15.52 14.32 22.86
C ILE A 139 16.62 14.83 21.89
N CYS A 140 17.41 13.97 21.23
CA CYS A 140 18.45 14.43 20.30
C CYS A 140 18.60 13.71 18.96
N ASP A 141 17.98 12.57 18.66
CA ASP A 141 18.07 11.96 17.30
C ASP A 141 16.89 10.99 17.07
N ASP A 142 16.14 11.20 15.99
CA ASP A 142 15.01 10.38 15.55
C ASP A 142 15.51 9.08 14.90
N VAL A 143 16.01 8.13 15.70
CA VAL A 143 16.54 6.86 15.17
C VAL A 143 15.41 5.86 14.95
N MET A 144 15.11 5.58 13.69
CA MET A 144 14.15 4.57 13.25
C MET A 144 14.80 3.18 13.10
N SER A 145 14.06 2.13 13.44
CA SER A 145 14.51 0.72 13.36
C SER A 145 13.40 -0.19 12.86
N ILE A 146 13.77 -1.31 12.25
CA ILE A 146 12.86 -2.38 11.85
C ILE A 146 13.00 -3.50 12.87
N ARG A 147 11.89 -3.93 13.48
CA ARG A 147 11.88 -4.99 14.48
C ARG A 147 11.06 -6.18 14.02
N ALA A 148 11.48 -7.36 14.44
CA ALA A 148 10.74 -8.59 14.25
C ALA A 148 10.31 -9.19 15.58
N PHE A 149 9.07 -9.65 15.65
CA PHE A 149 8.49 -10.33 16.79
C PHE A 149 7.91 -11.66 16.34
N SER A 150 8.24 -12.74 17.07
CA SER A 150 7.67 -14.06 16.80
C SER A 150 6.35 -14.21 17.54
N ILE A 151 5.27 -14.44 16.78
CA ILE A 151 3.96 -14.72 17.38
C ILE A 151 3.94 -16.05 18.12
N GLN A 152 4.62 -17.06 17.57
CA GLN A 152 4.67 -18.40 18.17
C GLN A 152 5.44 -18.40 19.49
N LYS A 153 6.60 -17.74 19.52
CA LYS A 153 7.47 -17.72 20.70
C LYS A 153 7.12 -16.60 21.68
N LYS A 154 6.34 -15.60 21.24
CA LYS A 154 5.99 -14.39 21.97
C LYS A 154 7.23 -13.61 22.45
N GLU A 155 8.21 -13.46 21.57
CA GLU A 155 9.46 -12.77 21.87
C GLU A 155 9.95 -11.92 20.68
N HIS A 156 10.73 -10.88 20.98
CA HIS A 156 11.49 -10.16 19.97
C HIS A 156 12.57 -11.06 19.38
N LEU A 157 12.63 -11.11 18.05
CA LEU A 157 13.62 -11.90 17.32
C LEU A 157 14.89 -11.09 17.08
N TRP A 158 14.74 -9.89 16.52
CA TRP A 158 15.85 -9.03 16.15
C TRP A 158 15.38 -7.58 15.92
N GLU A 159 16.36 -6.66 15.93
CA GLU A 159 16.20 -5.25 15.58
C GLU A 159 17.27 -4.87 14.55
N PHE A 160 16.86 -4.18 13.49
CA PHE A 160 17.75 -3.58 12.50
C PHE A 160 17.64 -2.05 12.58
N PRO A 161 18.65 -1.35 13.13
CA PRO A 161 18.65 0.10 13.19
C PRO A 161 18.98 0.69 11.81
N LEU A 162 18.13 1.59 11.29
CA LEU A 162 18.37 2.22 9.97
C LEU A 162 19.62 3.10 9.97
N ALA A 163 20.00 3.66 11.12
CA ALA A 163 21.25 4.40 11.30
C ALA A 163 22.51 3.56 10.94
N SER A 164 22.42 2.23 10.97
CA SER A 164 23.52 1.36 10.53
C SER A 164 23.84 1.47 9.03
N LEU A 165 22.92 2.04 8.24
CA LEU A 165 23.11 2.32 6.81
C LEU A 165 23.89 3.64 6.57
N GLY A 166 24.19 4.39 7.63
CA GLY A 166 24.69 5.76 7.56
C GLY A 166 23.58 6.77 7.29
N LYS A 167 23.96 7.99 6.94
CA LYS A 167 23.03 9.05 6.50
C LYS A 167 22.85 9.05 4.99
N GLY A 168 21.65 9.39 4.54
CA GLY A 168 21.40 9.76 3.15
C GLY A 168 21.91 11.17 2.88
N LYS A 169 22.09 11.52 1.60
CA LYS A 169 22.35 12.89 1.15
C LYS A 169 21.35 13.27 0.08
N ASP A 170 20.72 14.41 0.22
CA ASP A 170 19.81 14.93 -0.79
C ASP A 170 20.61 15.26 -2.05
N TYR A 171 20.21 14.67 -3.19
CA TYR A 171 20.92 14.82 -4.45
C TYR A 171 20.91 16.25 -5.02
N SER A 172 20.06 17.13 -4.49
CA SER A 172 19.91 18.52 -4.94
C SER A 172 20.46 19.55 -3.96
N THR A 173 20.47 19.27 -2.66
CA THR A 173 20.92 20.21 -1.62
C THR A 173 22.17 19.76 -0.86
N ASP A 174 22.65 18.53 -1.07
CA ASP A 174 23.70 17.86 -0.29
C ASP A 174 23.38 17.73 1.22
N GLU A 175 22.16 18.06 1.64
CA GLU A 175 21.73 17.95 3.03
C GLU A 175 21.66 16.48 3.47
N GLU A 176 22.19 16.20 4.65
CA GLU A 176 22.12 14.86 5.22
C GLU A 176 20.74 14.59 5.82
N PHE A 177 20.22 13.39 5.61
CA PHE A 177 18.96 12.95 6.20
C PHE A 177 19.08 11.54 6.79
N ASP A 178 18.28 11.27 7.81
CA ASP A 178 18.12 9.93 8.35
C ASP A 178 17.13 9.14 7.48
N TYR A 179 17.45 7.88 7.22
CA TYR A 179 16.61 7.02 6.39
C TYR A 179 15.29 6.68 7.09
N GLU A 180 14.20 6.77 6.33
CA GLU A 180 12.86 6.36 6.76
C GLU A 180 12.36 5.20 5.90
N VAL A 181 11.66 4.25 6.52
CA VAL A 181 11.01 3.16 5.77
C VAL A 181 9.73 3.70 5.16
N GLU A 182 9.66 3.67 3.84
CA GLU A 182 8.48 4.05 3.07
C GLU A 182 7.50 2.88 2.98
N GLN A 183 8.02 1.66 2.81
CA GLN A 183 7.19 0.48 2.61
C GLN A 183 7.89 -0.82 3.02
N ILE A 184 7.19 -1.68 3.76
CA ILE A 184 7.54 -3.10 3.86
C ILE A 184 6.87 -3.81 2.69
N VAL A 185 7.67 -4.29 1.72
CA VAL A 185 7.15 -4.81 0.44
C VAL A 185 6.70 -6.26 0.56
N GLY A 186 7.44 -7.07 1.33
CA GLY A 186 7.06 -8.45 1.65
C GLY A 186 8.26 -9.36 1.89
N ILE A 187 8.00 -10.65 2.11
CA ILE A 187 9.04 -11.68 2.27
C ILE A 187 9.06 -12.60 1.07
N TYR A 188 10.26 -12.79 0.51
CA TYR A 188 10.52 -13.75 -0.55
C TYR A 188 11.87 -14.45 -0.31
N ASN A 189 11.92 -15.78 -0.47
CA ASN A 189 13.12 -16.60 -0.25
C ASN A 189 13.85 -16.29 1.08
N ASN A 190 13.10 -16.19 2.19
CA ASN A 190 13.59 -15.85 3.53
C ASN A 190 14.25 -14.45 3.65
N ILE A 191 14.02 -13.56 2.68
CA ILE A 191 14.45 -12.17 2.73
C ILE A 191 13.24 -11.27 2.87
N LEU A 192 13.24 -10.43 3.90
CA LEU A 192 12.32 -9.30 4.05
C LEU A 192 12.81 -8.15 3.17
N TRP A 193 12.00 -7.75 2.21
CA TRP A 193 12.27 -6.62 1.32
C TRP A 193 11.60 -5.37 1.83
N VAL A 194 12.41 -4.33 2.03
CA VAL A 194 11.97 -3.05 2.57
C VAL A 194 12.44 -1.93 1.65
N TYR A 195 11.49 -1.09 1.25
CA TYR A 195 11.76 0.13 0.52
C TYR A 195 11.92 1.29 1.50
N ILE A 196 13.04 1.98 1.36
CA ILE A 196 13.47 3.10 2.20
C ILE A 196 13.40 4.36 1.34
N GLU A 197 12.74 5.40 1.84
CA GLU A 197 12.61 6.66 1.11
C GLU A 197 14.01 7.19 0.77
N ARG A 198 14.24 7.41 -0.53
CA ARG A 198 15.53 7.89 -1.11
C ARG A 198 16.76 7.00 -0.84
N GLY A 199 16.65 5.98 0.01
CA GLY A 199 17.69 4.98 0.31
C GLY A 199 17.59 3.69 -0.52
N GLY A 200 16.52 3.55 -1.32
CA GLY A 200 16.29 2.42 -2.20
C GLY A 200 15.80 1.19 -1.42
N PHE A 201 16.30 0.00 -1.76
CA PHE A 201 15.87 -1.25 -1.13
C PHE A 201 16.93 -1.83 -0.21
N ILE A 202 16.47 -2.40 0.90
CA ILE A 202 17.23 -3.36 1.68
C ILE A 202 16.54 -4.72 1.70
N GLY A 203 17.36 -5.77 1.75
CA GLY A 203 16.92 -7.13 1.99
C GLY A 203 17.50 -7.61 3.32
N LEU A 204 16.64 -7.92 4.28
CA LEU A 204 17.03 -8.45 5.59
C LEU A 204 16.74 -9.94 5.66
N ASP A 205 17.69 -10.72 6.16
CA ASP A 205 17.46 -12.11 6.52
C ASP A 205 16.35 -12.20 7.58
N ILE A 206 15.23 -12.86 7.26
CA ILE A 206 14.06 -12.85 8.14
C ILE A 206 14.31 -13.50 9.50
N GLN A 207 15.26 -14.43 9.59
CA GLN A 207 15.53 -15.16 10.83
C GLN A 207 16.45 -14.36 11.76
N THR A 208 17.37 -13.57 11.20
CA THR A 208 18.46 -12.93 11.94
C THR A 208 18.45 -11.41 11.92
N GLY A 209 17.67 -10.79 11.04
CA GLY A 209 17.66 -9.34 10.81
C GLY A 209 18.91 -8.81 10.11
N LYS A 210 19.82 -9.69 9.68
CA LYS A 210 21.08 -9.27 9.02
C LYS A 210 20.82 -8.74 7.63
N LEU A 211 21.46 -7.63 7.29
CA LEU A 211 21.47 -7.08 5.93
C LEU A 211 22.12 -8.06 4.94
N LYS A 212 21.36 -8.48 3.93
CA LYS A 212 21.79 -9.33 2.82
C LYS A 212 21.90 -8.57 1.51
N HIS A 213 21.01 -7.60 1.30
CA HIS A 213 20.97 -6.79 0.10
C HIS A 213 20.86 -5.32 0.43
N ARG A 214 21.56 -4.48 -0.34
CA ARG A 214 21.40 -3.03 -0.35
C ARG A 214 21.43 -2.56 -1.80
N ILE A 215 20.36 -1.92 -2.24
CA ILE A 215 20.15 -1.46 -3.61
C ILE A 215 19.78 0.02 -3.54
N LEU A 216 20.74 0.91 -3.83
CA LEU A 216 20.53 2.36 -3.73
C LEU A 216 19.62 2.91 -4.83
N GLY A 217 19.63 2.27 -6.00
CA GLY A 217 18.89 2.70 -7.17
C GLY A 217 19.10 1.75 -8.35
N ILE A 218 18.66 2.20 -9.52
CA ILE A 218 18.79 1.45 -10.77
C ILE A 218 20.04 1.91 -11.51
N PRO A 219 21.05 1.04 -11.74
CA PRO A 219 22.23 1.41 -12.49
C PRO A 219 21.87 2.03 -13.85
N LYS A 220 22.57 3.08 -14.30
CA LYS A 220 22.21 3.76 -15.56
C LYS A 220 22.16 2.82 -16.77
N GLY A 221 23.03 1.81 -16.82
CA GLY A 221 23.05 0.78 -17.86
C GLY A 221 21.84 -0.17 -17.87
N ASN A 222 20.99 -0.12 -16.85
CA ASN A 222 19.81 -0.96 -16.70
C ASN A 222 18.50 -0.23 -17.09
N LEU A 223 18.60 0.93 -17.74
CA LEU A 223 17.47 1.60 -18.37
C LEU A 223 17.20 0.99 -19.76
N LEU A 224 15.95 0.62 -20.01
CA LEU A 224 15.44 0.27 -21.33
C LEU A 224 14.34 1.26 -21.73
N GLY A 225 14.52 1.95 -22.85
CA GLY A 225 13.57 2.97 -23.34
C GLY A 225 13.88 4.36 -22.79
N LYS A 226 12.88 5.25 -22.86
CA LYS A 226 13.03 6.66 -22.46
C LYS A 226 12.27 6.95 -21.19
N VAL A 227 12.95 7.64 -20.28
CA VAL A 227 12.37 8.27 -19.09
C VAL A 227 12.74 9.74 -19.10
N ASP A 228 11.90 10.56 -18.51
CA ASP A 228 12.26 11.94 -18.24
C ASP A 228 13.43 12.03 -17.25
N SER A 229 14.12 13.18 -17.28
CA SER A 229 15.13 13.49 -16.28
C SER A 229 14.45 13.93 -14.99
N TYR A 230 14.51 13.09 -13.96
CA TYR A 230 14.09 13.45 -12.61
C TYR A 230 15.33 13.79 -11.77
N VAL A 231 15.15 13.97 -10.46
CA VAL A 231 16.23 14.14 -9.46
C VAL A 231 17.00 12.81 -9.28
N ASP A 232 17.53 12.29 -10.37
CA ASP A 232 18.35 11.09 -10.40
C ASP A 232 19.79 11.44 -10.04
N SER A 233 20.53 10.48 -9.48
CA SER A 233 21.97 10.65 -9.28
C SER A 233 22.71 10.49 -10.62
N GLU A 234 23.97 10.90 -10.64
CA GLU A 234 24.86 10.63 -11.78
C GLU A 234 25.06 9.12 -12.01
N GLU A 235 25.04 8.33 -10.94
CA GLU A 235 25.38 6.90 -10.98
C GLU A 235 24.17 5.97 -11.20
N PHE A 236 22.98 6.37 -10.76
CA PHE A 236 21.77 5.54 -10.81
C PHE A 236 20.48 6.36 -10.93
N TYR A 237 19.41 5.70 -11.38
CA TYR A 237 18.05 6.23 -11.29
C TYR A 237 17.46 5.92 -9.91
N ILE A 238 16.67 6.84 -9.36
CA ILE A 238 16.00 6.63 -8.08
C ILE A 238 14.65 5.90 -8.25
N PHE A 239 14.20 5.22 -7.20
CA PHE A 239 12.89 4.57 -7.08
C PHE A 239 11.74 5.57 -6.83
N TYR A 240 11.71 6.65 -7.61
CA TYR A 240 10.87 7.85 -7.47
C TYR A 240 9.46 7.61 -6.90
N ARG A 241 9.25 7.74 -5.57
CA ARG A 241 7.93 7.71 -4.88
C ARG A 241 6.97 6.59 -5.33
N ALA A 242 7.48 5.50 -5.91
CA ALA A 242 6.64 4.40 -6.35
C ALA A 242 6.11 3.64 -5.13
N LYS A 243 4.89 3.12 -5.23
CA LYS A 243 4.46 2.01 -4.38
C LYS A 243 4.81 0.71 -5.09
N PHE A 244 5.37 -0.21 -4.34
CA PHE A 244 5.87 -1.47 -4.87
C PHE A 244 4.95 -2.63 -4.51
N ILE A 245 4.88 -3.62 -5.40
CA ILE A 245 4.11 -4.85 -5.20
C ILE A 245 5.07 -6.02 -5.34
N LEU A 246 5.03 -6.95 -4.38
CA LEU A 246 5.66 -8.26 -4.50
C LEU A 246 4.71 -9.22 -5.22
N ASP A 247 5.10 -9.68 -6.41
CA ASP A 247 4.54 -10.89 -7.01
C ASP A 247 5.33 -12.08 -6.48
N ASP A 248 4.82 -12.69 -5.41
CA ASP A 248 5.46 -13.80 -4.69
C ASP A 248 5.50 -15.09 -5.53
N LYS A 249 4.57 -15.26 -6.48
CA LYS A 249 4.56 -16.40 -7.40
C LYS A 249 5.71 -16.33 -8.40
N LYS A 250 6.03 -15.13 -8.90
CA LYS A 250 7.14 -14.91 -9.83
C LYS A 250 8.46 -14.58 -9.13
N GLY A 251 8.42 -14.16 -7.88
CA GLY A 251 9.61 -13.69 -7.17
C GLY A 251 10.13 -12.37 -7.72
N ILE A 252 9.23 -11.44 -8.05
CA ILE A 252 9.58 -10.12 -8.56
C ILE A 252 8.94 -9.01 -7.75
N ILE A 253 9.64 -7.91 -7.58
CA ILE A 253 9.07 -6.64 -7.09
C ILE A 253 8.88 -5.72 -8.28
N ILE A 254 7.67 -5.17 -8.40
CA ILE A 254 7.32 -4.23 -9.48
C ILE A 254 6.76 -2.92 -8.92
N GLY A 255 6.89 -1.85 -9.68
CA GLY A 255 6.27 -0.56 -9.37
C GLY A 255 6.13 0.28 -10.64
N LEU A 256 5.07 1.07 -10.72
CA LEU A 256 4.83 1.99 -11.83
C LEU A 256 4.47 3.36 -11.27
N ILE A 257 5.15 4.41 -11.75
CA ILE A 257 4.79 5.79 -11.45
C ILE A 257 5.35 6.69 -12.55
N ALA A 258 4.59 7.70 -12.93
CA ALA A 258 4.89 8.52 -14.08
C ALA A 258 5.24 7.66 -15.31
N ASP A 259 6.36 7.91 -15.98
CA ASP A 259 6.89 7.12 -17.10
C ASP A 259 7.86 5.99 -16.68
N ARG A 260 7.88 5.60 -15.41
CA ARG A 260 8.86 4.66 -14.85
C ARG A 260 8.21 3.36 -14.41
N PHE A 261 8.50 2.28 -15.11
CA PHE A 261 8.17 0.92 -14.66
C PHE A 261 9.44 0.25 -14.10
N PHE A 262 9.41 -0.06 -12.81
CA PHE A 262 10.48 -0.71 -12.08
C PHE A 262 10.23 -2.21 -11.99
N GLU A 263 11.30 -3.00 -12.11
CA GLU A 263 11.26 -4.45 -11.89
C GLU A 263 12.53 -4.90 -11.16
N ILE A 264 12.36 -5.74 -10.15
CA ILE A 264 13.46 -6.34 -9.40
C ILE A 264 13.23 -7.85 -9.36
N ASP A 265 14.06 -8.61 -10.07
CA ASP A 265 14.01 -10.07 -10.05
C ASP A 265 14.79 -10.61 -8.85
N LEU A 266 14.07 -11.22 -7.92
CA LEU A 266 14.59 -11.72 -6.65
C LEU A 266 15.15 -13.15 -6.75
N ASN A 267 15.02 -13.80 -7.90
CA ASN A 267 15.54 -15.15 -8.14
C ASN A 267 17.02 -15.15 -8.53
N LYS A 268 17.57 -13.98 -8.88
CA LYS A 268 18.95 -13.84 -9.32
C LYS A 268 19.90 -13.83 -8.13
N GLU A 269 21.04 -14.49 -8.28
CA GLU A 269 22.13 -14.47 -7.28
C GLU A 269 22.53 -13.03 -6.94
N LYS A 270 22.70 -12.19 -7.97
CA LYS A 270 22.86 -10.74 -7.83
C LYS A 270 21.56 -10.03 -8.19
N VAL A 271 20.77 -9.71 -7.18
CA VAL A 271 19.55 -8.91 -7.32
C VAL A 271 19.92 -7.52 -7.84
N THR A 272 19.52 -7.21 -9.07
CA THR A 272 19.79 -5.93 -9.72
C THR A 272 18.50 -5.44 -10.37
N PRO A 273 18.03 -4.22 -10.04
CA PRO A 273 16.79 -3.68 -10.58
C PRO A 273 16.94 -3.29 -12.06
N MET A 274 15.81 -3.26 -12.76
CA MET A 274 15.63 -2.76 -14.11
C MET A 274 14.65 -1.59 -14.12
N LEU A 275 14.91 -0.61 -14.98
CA LEU A 275 13.99 0.49 -15.23
C LEU A 275 13.57 0.42 -16.70
N TYR A 276 12.27 0.26 -16.92
CA TYR A 276 11.67 0.32 -18.23
C TYR A 276 10.99 1.68 -18.39
N GLY A 277 11.49 2.48 -19.32
CA GLY A 277 10.96 3.77 -19.69
C GLY A 277 9.70 3.64 -20.53
N MET A 278 8.60 4.14 -20.01
CA MET A 278 7.27 3.99 -20.60
C MET A 278 6.89 5.12 -21.54
N TRP A 279 7.73 6.14 -21.71
CA TRP A 279 7.40 7.36 -22.46
C TRP A 279 6.80 7.07 -23.84
N ASP A 280 7.53 6.39 -24.72
CA ASP A 280 7.07 6.15 -26.11
C ASP A 280 5.76 5.34 -26.12
N LYS A 281 5.56 4.44 -25.14
CA LYS A 281 4.35 3.62 -25.00
C LYS A 281 3.16 4.45 -24.52
N MET A 282 3.40 5.40 -23.62
CA MET A 282 2.39 6.33 -23.12
C MET A 282 1.96 7.31 -24.21
N GLU A 283 2.90 7.87 -24.96
CA GLU A 283 2.59 8.76 -26.10
C GLU A 283 1.73 8.04 -27.15
N LYS A 284 2.07 6.80 -27.49
CA LYS A 284 1.29 5.99 -28.43
C LYS A 284 -0.17 5.80 -28.00
N MET A 285 -0.42 5.81 -26.69
CA MET A 285 -1.75 5.63 -26.09
C MET A 285 -2.42 6.96 -25.69
N ASN A 286 -1.85 8.11 -26.09
CA ASN A 286 -2.29 9.45 -25.69
C ASN A 286 -2.38 9.66 -24.17
N LEU A 287 -1.49 9.00 -23.40
CA LEU A 287 -1.45 9.07 -21.94
C LEU A 287 -0.39 10.07 -21.48
N LYS A 288 -0.77 11.05 -20.65
CA LYS A 288 0.21 11.99 -20.07
C LYS A 288 0.95 11.36 -18.89
N LYS A 289 2.25 11.14 -19.05
CA LYS A 289 3.11 10.49 -18.05
C LYS A 289 2.98 11.03 -16.61
N TYR A 290 3.06 12.34 -16.37
CA TYR A 290 3.13 12.89 -15.01
C TYR A 290 1.87 12.74 -14.15
N GLY A 291 0.76 12.27 -14.74
CA GLY A 291 -0.44 11.97 -13.97
C GLY A 291 -0.53 10.50 -13.52
N VAL A 292 0.34 9.61 -14.01
CA VAL A 292 0.31 8.19 -13.64
C VAL A 292 0.72 8.02 -12.17
N ASN A 293 -0.23 7.57 -11.35
CA ASN A 293 -0.07 7.42 -9.91
C ASN A 293 0.69 6.13 -9.55
N GLY A 294 1.44 6.18 -8.45
CA GLY A 294 2.15 5.03 -7.89
C GLY A 294 1.24 3.94 -7.32
N ASN A 295 0.01 4.28 -6.96
CA ASN A 295 -0.96 3.35 -6.40
C ASN A 295 -1.55 2.46 -7.51
N THR A 296 -1.08 1.22 -7.57
CA THR A 296 -1.41 0.25 -8.62
C THR A 296 -2.00 -1.02 -8.01
N SER A 297 -2.68 -1.81 -8.85
CA SER A 297 -3.26 -3.10 -8.45
C SER A 297 -2.84 -4.19 -9.44
N LEU A 298 -2.30 -5.29 -8.93
CA LEU A 298 -1.86 -6.42 -9.74
C LEU A 298 -2.92 -7.53 -9.70
N GLN A 299 -3.39 -7.98 -10.87
CA GLN A 299 -4.25 -9.15 -11.00
C GLN A 299 -3.71 -10.07 -12.11
N GLY A 300 -3.15 -11.22 -11.70
CA GLY A 300 -2.41 -12.08 -12.63
C GLY A 300 -1.21 -11.34 -13.19
N ASP A 301 -1.09 -11.29 -14.52
CA ASP A 301 0.02 -10.62 -15.22
C ASP A 301 -0.30 -9.18 -15.63
N LEU A 302 -1.41 -8.64 -15.14
CA LEU A 302 -1.91 -7.33 -15.53
C LEU A 302 -1.79 -6.36 -14.35
N LEU A 303 -0.98 -5.32 -14.55
CA LEU A 303 -0.85 -4.21 -13.63
C LEU A 303 -1.82 -3.10 -14.04
N TYR A 304 -2.78 -2.82 -13.17
CA TYR A 304 -3.76 -1.76 -13.33
C TYR A 304 -3.25 -0.50 -12.64
N PHE A 305 -3.37 0.62 -13.32
CA PHE A 305 -2.91 1.92 -12.84
C PHE A 305 -3.90 3.00 -13.25
N TYR A 306 -3.79 4.18 -12.65
CA TYR A 306 -4.60 5.32 -13.03
C TYR A 306 -3.80 6.59 -13.19
N ASN A 307 -4.33 7.47 -14.04
CA ASN A 307 -3.85 8.82 -14.24
C ASN A 307 -4.73 9.76 -13.42
N ASP A 308 -4.16 10.38 -12.39
CA ASP A 308 -4.90 11.20 -11.45
C ASP A 308 -5.44 12.50 -12.08
N LYS A 309 -4.76 13.06 -13.09
CA LYS A 309 -5.10 14.34 -13.73
C LYS A 309 -5.91 14.20 -15.02
N GLU A 310 -5.56 13.23 -15.86
CA GLU A 310 -6.32 12.97 -17.10
C GLU A 310 -7.57 12.13 -16.83
N LEU A 311 -7.77 11.71 -15.58
CA LEU A 311 -8.95 10.97 -15.12
C LEU A 311 -9.15 9.66 -15.88
N GLN A 312 -8.07 8.97 -16.21
CA GLN A 312 -8.10 7.70 -16.95
C GLN A 312 -7.53 6.57 -16.11
N PHE A 313 -7.86 5.33 -16.45
CA PHE A 313 -7.10 4.17 -15.98
C PHE A 313 -6.52 3.39 -17.14
N GLY A 314 -5.45 2.64 -16.87
CA GLY A 314 -4.79 1.83 -17.86
C GLY A 314 -4.37 0.47 -17.32
N ILE A 315 -3.96 -0.38 -18.24
CA ILE A 315 -3.51 -1.75 -17.96
C ILE A 315 -2.17 -1.96 -18.67
N LEU A 316 -1.17 -2.34 -17.89
CA LEU A 316 0.14 -2.74 -18.36
C LEU A 316 0.28 -4.26 -18.20
N ASP A 317 0.65 -4.95 -19.27
CA ASP A 317 1.03 -6.35 -19.21
C ASP A 317 2.47 -6.43 -18.70
N ILE A 318 2.68 -7.05 -17.54
CA ILE A 318 3.99 -7.04 -16.88
C ILE A 318 4.99 -7.97 -17.57
N ASN A 319 4.58 -8.89 -18.43
CA ASN A 319 5.51 -9.78 -19.13
C ASN A 319 6.10 -9.07 -20.35
N THR A 320 5.24 -8.46 -21.15
CA THR A 320 5.60 -7.74 -22.38
C THR A 320 6.03 -6.30 -22.12
N LYS A 321 5.71 -5.76 -20.93
CA LYS A 321 5.90 -4.37 -20.53
C LYS A 321 5.07 -3.40 -21.40
N GLU A 322 4.03 -3.87 -22.07
CA GLU A 322 3.19 -3.06 -22.96
C GLU A 322 1.96 -2.52 -22.24
N ILE A 323 1.58 -1.28 -22.57
CA ILE A 323 0.29 -0.72 -22.17
C ILE A 323 -0.75 -1.23 -23.16
N ILE A 324 -1.61 -2.14 -22.71
CA ILE A 324 -2.57 -2.85 -23.57
C ILE A 324 -3.95 -2.20 -23.58
N TYR A 325 -4.21 -1.30 -22.64
CA TYR A 325 -5.48 -0.58 -22.52
C TYR A 325 -5.29 0.75 -21.79
N VAL A 326 -6.00 1.78 -22.26
CA VAL A 326 -6.24 3.04 -21.56
C VAL A 326 -7.73 3.37 -21.74
N SER A 327 -8.40 3.78 -20.68
CA SER A 327 -9.81 4.15 -20.71
C SER A 327 -10.01 5.51 -21.37
N GLU A 328 -11.24 5.76 -21.83
CA GLU A 328 -11.68 7.14 -22.02
C GLU A 328 -11.60 7.91 -20.68
N PRO A 329 -11.43 9.25 -20.70
CA PRO A 329 -11.48 10.06 -19.50
C PRO A 329 -12.79 9.86 -18.74
N ILE A 330 -12.67 9.61 -17.44
CA ILE A 330 -13.76 9.44 -16.51
C ILE A 330 -14.35 10.82 -16.24
N ALA A 331 -15.66 10.97 -16.49
CA ALA A 331 -16.37 12.20 -16.16
C ALA A 331 -16.44 12.39 -14.64
N VAL A 332 -15.66 13.36 -14.14
CA VAL A 332 -15.63 13.82 -12.75
C VAL A 332 -16.07 15.28 -12.72
N VAL A 333 -16.95 15.63 -11.78
CA VAL A 333 -17.46 17.00 -11.62
C VAL A 333 -16.34 17.91 -11.06
N GLU A 334 -16.14 19.11 -11.60
CA GLU A 334 -15.20 20.06 -10.99
C GLU A 334 -15.82 20.69 -9.73
N ARG A 335 -14.99 20.95 -8.71
CA ARG A 335 -15.39 21.67 -7.50
C ARG A 335 -14.40 22.79 -7.21
N ASP A 336 -14.91 23.92 -6.71
CA ASP A 336 -14.08 25.08 -6.37
C ASP A 336 -13.16 24.84 -5.17
N ASP A 337 -13.49 23.86 -4.31
CA ASP A 337 -12.82 23.59 -3.03
C ASP A 337 -11.81 22.44 -3.09
N SER A 338 -11.67 21.75 -4.23
CA SER A 338 -10.78 20.59 -4.34
C SER A 338 -10.28 20.35 -5.76
N PHE A 339 -9.04 19.87 -5.87
CA PHE A 339 -8.51 19.44 -7.16
C PHE A 339 -9.25 18.19 -7.66
N THR A 340 -9.79 18.28 -8.86
CA THR A 340 -10.37 17.15 -9.60
C THR A 340 -9.28 16.11 -9.86
N ARG A 341 -9.39 14.94 -9.22
CA ARG A 341 -8.45 13.83 -9.43
C ARG A 341 -9.02 12.47 -9.07
N LEU A 342 -8.40 11.42 -9.60
CA LEU A 342 -8.60 10.06 -9.09
C LEU A 342 -7.77 9.83 -7.82
N ARG A 343 -8.30 9.05 -6.87
CA ARG A 343 -7.73 8.86 -5.53
C ARG A 343 -7.33 7.43 -5.22
N ASP A 344 -8.06 6.46 -5.73
CA ASP A 344 -7.81 5.05 -5.44
C ASP A 344 -8.29 4.15 -6.58
N LEU A 345 -7.63 3.01 -6.74
CA LEU A 345 -7.95 1.99 -7.74
C LEU A 345 -7.85 0.60 -7.12
N LYS A 346 -8.91 -0.18 -7.26
CA LYS A 346 -8.95 -1.60 -6.88
C LYS A 346 -9.54 -2.42 -8.01
N VAL A 347 -9.10 -3.67 -8.11
CA VAL A 347 -9.52 -4.60 -9.16
C VAL A 347 -10.02 -5.88 -8.51
N SER A 348 -11.10 -6.42 -9.05
CA SER A 348 -11.63 -7.73 -8.64
C SER A 348 -12.33 -8.36 -9.84
N GLU A 349 -11.95 -9.59 -10.17
CA GLU A 349 -12.53 -10.36 -11.27
C GLU A 349 -12.44 -9.60 -12.60
N ASN A 350 -13.58 -9.32 -13.24
CA ASN A 350 -13.67 -8.56 -14.49
C ASN A 350 -13.95 -7.06 -14.25
N LYS A 351 -13.85 -6.56 -13.00
CA LYS A 351 -14.22 -5.19 -12.64
C LYS A 351 -13.05 -4.34 -12.14
N VAL A 352 -13.10 -3.06 -12.48
CA VAL A 352 -12.18 -2.02 -12.01
C VAL A 352 -12.99 -0.97 -11.24
N TYR A 353 -12.57 -0.67 -10.03
CA TYR A 353 -13.21 0.27 -9.11
C TYR A 353 -12.28 1.46 -8.94
N ILE A 354 -12.79 2.66 -9.21
CA ILE A 354 -11.99 3.90 -9.18
C ILE A 354 -12.72 4.92 -8.33
N LEU A 355 -12.08 5.37 -7.26
CA LEU A 355 -12.60 6.44 -6.41
C LEU A 355 -12.02 7.78 -6.85
N ASP A 356 -12.87 8.79 -7.03
CA ASP A 356 -12.45 10.14 -7.35
C ASP A 356 -12.43 11.10 -6.14
N SER A 357 -12.02 12.35 -6.39
CA SER A 357 -11.96 13.42 -5.40
C SER A 357 -13.32 13.90 -4.90
N ASN A 358 -14.40 13.59 -5.61
CA ASN A 358 -15.76 14.01 -5.27
C ASN A 358 -16.53 13.00 -4.45
N HIS A 359 -15.87 11.92 -4.04
CA HIS A 359 -16.51 10.79 -3.37
C HIS A 359 -17.42 9.99 -4.31
N THR A 360 -17.11 9.92 -5.61
CA THR A 360 -17.80 9.01 -6.52
C THR A 360 -16.91 7.80 -6.83
N LEU A 361 -17.45 6.60 -6.57
CA LEU A 361 -16.85 5.33 -6.95
C LEU A 361 -17.40 4.92 -8.32
N HIS A 362 -16.53 4.91 -9.32
CA HIS A 362 -16.84 4.48 -10.68
C HIS A 362 -16.50 2.99 -10.83
N ILE A 363 -17.45 2.20 -11.28
CA ILE A 363 -17.30 0.74 -11.42
C ILE A 363 -17.36 0.39 -12.90
N PHE A 364 -16.23 -0.05 -13.44
CA PHE A 364 -16.10 -0.50 -14.82
C PHE A 364 -16.13 -2.02 -14.87
N GLU A 365 -16.72 -2.58 -15.92
CA GLU A 365 -16.77 -4.00 -16.17
C GLU A 365 -16.18 -4.31 -17.54
N ARG A 366 -15.37 -5.37 -17.62
CA ARG A 366 -14.77 -5.85 -18.86
C ARG A 366 -15.83 -6.59 -19.66
N GLU A 367 -16.05 -6.13 -20.89
CA GLU A 367 -16.84 -6.84 -21.89
C GLU A 367 -16.14 -8.14 -22.29
N GLU A 368 -16.93 -9.21 -22.38
CA GLU A 368 -16.52 -10.51 -22.94
C GLU A 368 -16.26 -10.45 -24.44
#